data_AF-A0A2N2FT05-F1
#
_entry.id   AF-A0A2N2FT05-F1
#
_cell.length_a   1.000
_cell.length_b   1.000
_cell.length_c   1.000
_cell.angle_alpha   90.00
_cell.angle_beta   90.00
_cell.angle_gamma   90.00
#
_symmetry.space_group_name_H-M   'P 1'
#
loop_
_entity.id
_entity.type
_entity.pdbx_description
1 polymer ?
#
loop_
_entity_poly.entity_id
_entity_poly.type
_entity_poly.pdbx_seq_one_letter_code
_entity_poly.pdbx_strand_id
1 'polypeptide(L)'
;MSGKFELKKSKDGHFLFNLKAANGLIILTSEIYMQKASAENGIDSVRKNVLREGAFETKTNVKGEPFFILKATNGQEIGRSENYSSKAALENGIESVKKNAPDAKVEDVTG
;
A
#
# COMPACT_ATOMS: atom_id res chain seq x y z
N MET A 1 -14.63 -3.29 11.10
CA MET A 1 -13.72 -2.13 11.27
C MET A 1 -12.89 -2.02 10.00
N SER A 2 -12.87 -0.85 9.36
CA SER A 2 -12.06 -0.56 8.19
C SER A 2 -10.62 -0.20 8.60
N GLY A 3 -9.67 -0.45 7.71
CA GLY A 3 -8.30 0.02 7.87
C GLY A 3 -8.17 1.54 7.75
N LYS A 4 -6.94 2.03 7.78
CA LYS A 4 -6.63 3.46 7.61
C LYS A 4 -5.36 3.67 6.79
N PHE A 5 -5.33 4.71 5.99
CA PHE A 5 -4.11 5.25 5.40
C PHE A 5 -3.47 6.23 6.37
N GLU A 6 -2.21 6.03 6.70
CA GLU A 6 -1.41 6.95 7.51
C GLU A 6 -0.45 7.68 6.59
N LEU A 7 -0.72 8.96 6.30
CA LEU A 7 0.12 9.82 5.47
C LEU A 7 1.18 10.49 6.35
N LYS A 8 2.45 10.23 6.05
CA LYS A 8 3.60 10.63 6.86
C LYS A 8 4.53 11.53 6.07
N LYS A 9 5.23 12.40 6.79
CA LYS A 9 6.33 13.20 6.26
C LYS A 9 7.66 12.58 6.71
N SER A 10 8.55 12.31 5.76
CA SER A 10 9.93 11.93 6.03
C SER A 10 10.72 13.13 6.59
N LYS A 11 11.84 12.84 7.24
CA LYS A 11 12.78 13.87 7.74
C LYS A 11 13.25 14.81 6.63
N ASP A 12 13.36 14.29 5.41
CA ASP A 12 13.81 15.05 4.22
C ASP A 12 12.69 15.89 3.58
N GLY A 13 11.51 15.95 4.21
CA GLY A 13 10.37 16.74 3.73
C GLY A 13 9.49 16.04 2.68
N HIS A 14 9.86 14.83 2.26
CA HIS A 14 9.07 14.00 1.36
C HIS A 14 7.89 13.31 2.07
N PHE A 15 6.96 12.74 1.31
CA PHE A 15 5.71 12.17 1.79
C PHE A 15 5.62 10.69 1.41
N LEU A 16 5.09 9.86 2.30
CA LEU A 16 4.74 8.48 2.00
C LEU A 16 3.50 8.11 2.81
N PHE A 17 2.77 7.08 2.39
CA PHE A 17 1.63 6.59 3.15
C PHE A 17 1.72 5.08 3.40
N ASN A 18 1.16 4.67 4.53
CA ASN A 18 0.98 3.26 4.88
C ASN A 18 -0.50 2.93 4.96
N LEU A 19 -0.94 1.85 4.33
CA LEU A 19 -2.24 1.25 4.64
C LEU A 19 -2.06 0.31 5.84
N LYS A 20 -2.80 0.61 6.90
CA LYS A 20 -2.91 -0.25 8.08
C LYS A 20 -4.23 -1.00 8.06
N ALA A 21 -4.19 -2.31 8.32
CA ALA A 21 -5.38 -3.10 8.58
C ALA A 21 -6.04 -2.69 9.90
N ALA A 22 -7.26 -3.15 10.15
CA ALA A 22 -8.00 -2.87 11.39
C ALA A 22 -7.27 -3.30 12.68
N ASN A 23 -6.32 -4.24 12.60
CA ASN A 23 -5.47 -4.67 13.71
C ASN A 23 -4.21 -3.79 13.90
N GLY A 24 -4.06 -2.72 13.11
CA GLY A 24 -2.93 -1.80 13.17
C GLY A 24 -1.69 -2.23 12.38
N LEU A 25 -1.65 -3.43 11.82
CA LEU A 25 -0.53 -3.91 11.02
C LEU A 25 -0.48 -3.18 9.67
N ILE A 26 0.73 -2.80 9.25
CA ILE A 26 0.97 -2.25 7.91
C ILE A 26 0.85 -3.39 6.90
N ILE A 27 0.02 -3.20 5.89
CA ILE A 27 -0.23 -4.19 4.82
C ILE A 27 0.18 -3.67 3.43
N LEU A 28 0.42 -2.37 3.30
CA LEU A 28 0.92 -1.74 2.08
C LEU A 28 1.66 -0.46 2.45
N THR A 29 2.81 -0.23 1.83
CA THR A 29 3.62 0.98 1.96
C THR A 29 3.79 1.61 0.58
N SER A 30 3.59 2.91 0.46
CA SER A 30 3.78 3.62 -0.81
C SER A 30 5.26 3.88 -1.13
N GLU A 31 5.53 4.24 -2.39
CA GLU A 31 6.76 4.93 -2.73
C GLU A 31 6.84 6.32 -2.06
N ILE A 32 8.03 6.91 -2.09
CA ILE A 32 8.26 8.27 -1.59
C ILE A 32 7.82 9.29 -2.64
N TYR A 33 7.02 10.26 -2.22
CA TYR A 33 6.51 11.37 -3.02
C TYR A 33 7.15 12.70 -2.59
N MET A 34 7.48 13.55 -3.56
CA MET A 34 8.03 14.89 -3.27
C MET A 34 7.00 15.86 -2.69
N GLN A 35 5.73 15.64 -2.99
CA GLN A 35 4.63 16.54 -2.62
C GLN A 35 3.50 15.77 -1.95
N LYS A 36 2.87 16.39 -0.95
CA LYS A 36 1.71 15.82 -0.25
C LYS A 36 0.57 15.46 -1.20
N ALA A 37 0.25 16.36 -2.13
CA ALA A 37 -0.78 16.14 -3.13
C ALA A 37 -0.51 14.91 -4.01
N SER A 38 0.77 14.61 -4.31
CA SER A 38 1.13 13.39 -5.05
C SER A 38 0.88 12.13 -4.22
N ALA A 39 1.14 12.16 -2.91
CA ALA A 39 0.83 11.05 -2.02
C ALA A 39 -0.69 10.84 -1.87
N GLU A 40 -1.48 11.92 -1.78
CA GLU A 40 -2.96 11.86 -1.76
C GLU A 40 -3.51 11.26 -3.06
N ASN A 41 -2.99 11.67 -4.22
CA ASN A 41 -3.31 11.05 -5.50
C ASN A 41 -2.89 9.57 -5.55
N GLY A 42 -1.77 9.22 -4.90
CA GLY A 42 -1.34 7.84 -4.71
C GLY A 42 -2.37 7.02 -3.93
N ILE A 43 -2.89 7.54 -2.81
CA ILE A 43 -3.95 6.89 -2.01
C ILE A 43 -5.20 6.65 -2.85
N ASP A 44 -5.65 7.64 -3.62
CA ASP A 44 -6.81 7.48 -4.49
C ASP A 44 -6.55 6.48 -5.63
N SER A 45 -5.32 6.42 -6.14
CA SER A 45 -4.92 5.41 -7.10
C SER A 45 -4.98 4.01 -6.49
N VAL A 46 -4.54 3.85 -5.24
CA VAL A 46 -4.64 2.58 -4.51
C VAL A 46 -6.11 2.17 -4.43
N ARG A 47 -6.99 3.03 -3.90
CA ARG A 47 -8.44 2.77 -3.77
C ARG A 47 -9.07 2.29 -5.08
N LYS A 48 -8.73 2.92 -6.21
CA LYS A 48 -9.27 2.58 -7.53
C LYS A 48 -8.71 1.26 -8.09
N ASN A 49 -7.44 0.96 -7.82
CA ASN A 49 -6.75 -0.18 -8.43
C ASN A 49 -6.77 -1.44 -7.58
N VAL A 50 -7.07 -1.38 -6.27
CA VAL A 50 -7.09 -2.60 -5.43
C VAL A 50 -8.09 -3.65 -5.92
N LEU A 51 -9.18 -3.26 -6.59
CA LEU A 51 -10.15 -4.22 -7.14
C LEU A 51 -9.91 -4.55 -8.61
N ARG A 52 -8.92 -3.91 -9.25
CA ARG A 52 -8.62 -4.13 -10.67
C ARG A 52 -7.89 -5.46 -10.87
N GLU A 53 -8.35 -6.22 -11.86
CA GLU A 53 -7.68 -7.46 -12.26
C GLU A 53 -6.26 -7.18 -12.77
N GLY A 54 -5.31 -8.02 -12.35
CA GLY A 54 -3.88 -7.85 -12.70
C GLY A 54 -3.22 -6.62 -12.09
N ALA A 55 -3.81 -5.95 -11.09
CA ALA A 55 -3.18 -4.83 -10.42
C ALA A 55 -2.06 -5.25 -9.45
N PHE A 56 -2.14 -6.46 -8.91
CA PHE A 56 -1.13 -7.00 -8.00
C PHE A 56 -0.12 -7.85 -8.78
N GLU A 57 1.13 -7.45 -8.73
CA GLU A 57 2.26 -8.23 -9.20
C GLU A 57 2.95 -8.90 -8.01
N THR A 58 3.02 -10.24 -8.01
CA THR A 58 3.71 -11.00 -6.97
C THR A 58 5.16 -11.24 -7.36
N LYS A 59 6.09 -10.97 -6.44
CA LYS A 59 7.53 -11.17 -6.61
C LYS A 59 8.09 -11.95 -5.42
N THR A 60 9.29 -12.48 -5.59
CA THR A 60 10.05 -13.13 -4.51
C THR A 60 11.39 -12.43 -4.40
N ASN A 61 11.80 -12.08 -3.19
CA ASN A 61 13.10 -11.44 -2.98
C ASN A 61 14.25 -12.46 -3.07
N VAL A 62 15.50 -11.99 -3.01
CA VAL A 62 16.70 -12.84 -3.07
C VAL A 62 16.81 -13.86 -1.92
N LYS A 63 16.03 -13.68 -0.84
CA LYS A 63 15.97 -14.59 0.32
C LYS A 63 14.84 -15.63 0.20
N GLY A 64 14.10 -15.65 -0.91
CA GLY A 64 12.97 -16.55 -1.12
C GLY A 64 11.68 -16.08 -0.47
N GLU A 65 11.60 -14.85 0.05
CA GLU A 65 10.41 -14.33 0.72
C GLU A 65 9.47 -13.65 -0.30
N PRO A 66 8.22 -14.14 -0.46
CA PRO A 66 7.26 -13.55 -1.37
C PRO A 66 6.75 -12.17 -0.90
N PHE A 67 6.53 -11.25 -1.83
CA PHE A 67 5.89 -9.96 -1.59
C PHE A 67 5.08 -9.56 -2.83
N PHE A 68 4.22 -8.53 -2.72
CA PHE A 68 3.48 -8.02 -3.86
C PHE A 68 3.66 -6.52 -4.06
N ILE A 69 3.44 -6.08 -5.29
CA ILE A 69 3.42 -4.68 -5.71
C ILE A 69 2.04 -4.40 -6.29
N LEU A 70 1.41 -3.32 -5.86
CA LEU A 70 0.20 -2.80 -6.44
C LEU A 70 0.57 -1.76 -7.51
N LYS A 71 0.05 -1.95 -8.72
CA LYS A 71 0.26 -1.05 -9.86
C LYS A 71 -0.99 -0.28 -10.24
N ALA A 72 -0.81 1.00 -10.52
CA ALA A 72 -1.81 1.83 -11.17
C ALA A 72 -2.06 1.38 -12.63
N THR A 73 -3.14 1.89 -13.24
CA THR A 73 -3.48 1.60 -14.65
C THR A 73 -2.37 1.98 -15.63
N ASN A 74 -1.57 3.00 -15.32
CA ASN A 74 -0.42 3.43 -16.13
C ASN A 74 0.85 2.59 -15.88
N GLY A 75 0.77 1.51 -15.08
CA GLY A 75 1.90 0.64 -14.74
C GLY A 75 2.78 1.14 -13.59
N GLN A 76 2.53 2.34 -13.06
CA GLN A 76 3.30 2.89 -11.94
C GLN A 76 3.07 2.08 -10.67
N GLU A 77 4.15 1.80 -9.94
CA GLU A 77 4.08 1.21 -8.60
C GLU A 77 3.51 2.24 -7.61
N ILE A 78 2.40 1.90 -6.97
CA ILE A 78 1.68 2.78 -6.03
C ILE A 78 1.63 2.21 -4.61
N GLY A 79 2.13 0.99 -4.43
CA GLY A 79 2.31 0.40 -3.11
C GLY A 79 3.03 -0.93 -3.19
N ARG A 80 3.77 -1.24 -2.14
CA ARG A 80 4.51 -2.49 -1.96
C ARG A 80 4.16 -3.09 -0.60
N SER A 81 4.00 -4.41 -0.55
CA SER A 81 3.80 -5.11 0.72
C SER A 81 5.13 -5.34 1.47
N GLU A 82 5.03 -5.70 2.74
CA GLU A 82 6.12 -6.36 3.43
C GLU A 82 6.44 -7.72 2.79
N ASN A 83 7.60 -8.29 3.15
CA ASN A 83 7.93 -9.64 2.77
C ASN A 83 7.13 -10.63 3.64
N TYR A 84 6.57 -11.66 3.02
CA TYR A 84 5.79 -12.70 3.68
C TYR A 84 6.62 -13.98 3.82
N SER A 85 6.23 -14.83 4.78
CA SER A 85 6.85 -16.13 5.00
C SER A 85 6.38 -17.22 4.04
N SER A 86 5.25 -17.02 3.36
CA SER A 86 4.66 -18.00 2.44
C SER A 86 3.74 -17.35 1.41
N LYS A 87 3.46 -18.07 0.33
CA LYS A 87 2.50 -17.65 -0.70
C LYS A 87 1.08 -17.46 -0.13
N ALA A 88 0.64 -18.34 0.76
CA ALA A 88 -0.66 -18.21 1.42
C ALA A 88 -0.74 -16.94 2.29
N ALA A 89 0.35 -16.57 2.99
CA ALA A 89 0.41 -15.32 3.75
C ALA A 89 0.37 -14.10 2.82
N LEU A 90 1.01 -14.17 1.66
CA LEU A 90 0.93 -13.14 0.62
C LEU A 90 -0.50 -12.97 0.10
N GLU A 91 -1.20 -14.06 -0.20
CA GLU A 91 -2.58 -14.04 -0.71
C GLU A 91 -3.53 -13.41 0.31
N ASN A 92 -3.40 -13.77 1.59
CA ASN A 92 -4.12 -13.12 2.69
C ASN A 92 -3.78 -11.63 2.80
N GLY A 93 -2.53 -11.25 2.53
CA GLY A 93 -2.09 -9.86 2.45
C GLY A 93 -2.81 -9.08 1.36
N ILE A 94 -2.91 -9.64 0.15
CA ILE A 94 -3.64 -9.05 -0.97
C ILE A 94 -5.13 -8.89 -0.63
N GLU A 95 -5.76 -9.91 -0.07
CA GLU A 95 -7.17 -9.84 0.36
C GLU A 95 -7.38 -8.77 1.43
N SER A 96 -6.43 -8.65 2.37
CA SER A 96 -6.46 -7.60 3.39
C SER A 96 -6.40 -6.22 2.75
N VAL A 97 -5.52 -5.99 1.77
CA VAL A 97 -5.44 -4.70 1.06
C VAL A 97 -6.75 -4.42 0.31
N LYS A 98 -7.29 -5.41 -0.42
CA LYS A 98 -8.57 -5.29 -1.14
C LYS A 98 -9.72 -4.91 -0.22
N LYS A 99 -9.77 -5.50 0.97
CA LYS A 99 -10.83 -5.25 1.97
C LYS A 99 -10.68 -3.91 2.68
N ASN A 100 -9.45 -3.50 2.99
CA ASN A 100 -9.22 -2.34 3.84
C ASN A 100 -9.06 -1.04 3.06
N ALA A 101 -8.54 -1.06 1.83
CA ALA A 101 -8.21 0.14 1.08
C ALA A 101 -9.42 0.99 0.62
N PRO A 102 -10.53 0.43 0.06
CA PRO A 102 -11.58 1.24 -0.57
C PRO A 102 -12.18 2.31 0.35
N ASP A 103 -12.49 1.93 1.59
CA ASP A 103 -13.16 2.78 2.57
C ASP A 103 -12.22 3.24 3.71
N ALA A 104 -10.91 3.01 3.58
CA ALA A 104 -9.95 3.44 4.60
C ALA A 104 -9.91 4.97 4.68
N LYS A 105 -10.02 5.48 5.92
CA LYS A 105 -9.83 6.90 6.20
C LYS A 105 -8.37 7.28 6.02
N VAL A 106 -8.12 8.52 5.62
CA VAL A 106 -6.77 9.09 5.60
C VAL A 106 -6.53 9.82 6.91
N GLU A 107 -5.50 9.41 7.63
CA GLU A 107 -4.96 10.06 8.81
C GLU A 107 -3.66 10.75 8.41
N ASP A 108 -3.68 12.07 8.45
CA ASP A 108 -2.53 12.90 8.14
C ASP A 108 -1.70 13.14 9.41
N VAL A 109 -0.49 12.57 9.42
CA VAL A 109 0.50 12.71 10.51
C VAL A 109 1.76 13.41 10.01
N THR A 110 1.61 14.33 9.05
CA THR A 110 2.73 15.10 8.46
C THR A 110 3.21 16.30 9.28
N GLY A 111 2.58 16.53 10.45
CA GLY A 111 2.84 17.65 11.36
C GLY A 111 4.22 17.66 12.00
#